data_AF-A0AA96X7Y6-F1
#
_entry.id   AF-A0AA96X7Y6-F1
#
_cell.length_a   1.000
_cell.length_b   1.000
_cell.length_c   1.000
_cell.angle_alpha   90.00
_cell.angle_beta   90.00
_cell.angle_gamma   90.00
#
_symmetry.space_group_name_H-M   'P 1'
#
loop_
_entity.id
_entity.type
_entity.pdbx_description
1 polymer ?
#
loop_
_entity_poly.entity_id
_entity_poly.type
_entity_poly.pdbx_seq_one_letter_code
_entity_poly.pdbx_strand_id
1 'polypeptide(L)'
;MKLRLASAFTILIIIAFLGLVYVYNYRLTQSIRFDAHPVTKEFIKSNASLKDKDTINILIIDGGGIRGLIPLYVIQHIEEQTGKPIDELFDVFSGVSTGAIIATGLNVTQESFEDDHPGTENLKSQSDKIINIYKKDSRYVFSVPWYHKLLTFNGFISPALAVIA
;
A
#
# COMPACT_ATOMS: atom_id res chain seq x y z
N MET A 1 13.31 4.26 54.75
CA MET A 1 14.16 4.91 53.72
C MET A 1 14.15 4.15 52.38
N LYS A 2 14.38 2.82 52.36
CA LYS A 2 14.40 2.00 51.12
C LYS A 2 13.11 2.07 50.28
N LEU A 3 11.94 2.13 50.91
CA LEU A 3 10.65 2.17 50.22
C LEU A 3 10.43 3.45 49.39
N ARG A 4 10.89 4.61 49.89
CA ARG A 4 10.77 5.91 49.18
C ARG A 4 11.71 6.01 47.98
N LEU A 5 12.89 5.39 48.09
CA LEU A 5 13.88 5.36 47.01
C LEU A 5 13.40 4.48 45.84
N ALA A 6 12.77 3.34 46.14
CA ALA A 6 12.17 2.45 45.14
C ALA A 6 11.04 3.15 44.37
N SER A 7 10.13 3.85 45.06
CA SER A 7 9.06 4.60 44.41
C SER A 7 9.56 5.76 43.53
N ALA A 8 10.62 6.45 43.94
CA ALA A 8 11.23 7.50 43.12
C ALA A 8 11.85 6.94 41.83
N PHE A 9 12.49 5.76 41.92
CA PHE A 9 13.05 5.06 40.76
C PHE A 9 11.96 4.61 39.79
N THR A 10 10.84 4.08 40.28
CA THR A 10 9.69 3.72 39.45
C THR A 10 9.09 4.92 38.73
N ILE A 11 8.92 6.06 39.41
CA ILE A 11 8.40 7.29 38.81
C ILE A 11 9.32 7.77 37.68
N LEU A 12 10.65 7.70 37.88
CA LEU A 12 11.62 8.13 36.87
C LEU A 12 11.58 7.25 35.62
N ILE A 13 11.39 5.93 35.78
CA ILE A 13 11.19 5.00 34.66
C ILE A 13 9.91 5.36 33.88
N ILE A 14 8.82 5.66 34.57
CA ILE A 14 7.54 6.03 33.92
C ILE A 14 7.71 7.32 33.11
N ILE A 15 8.35 8.34 33.68
CA ILE A 15 8.60 9.61 32.98
C ILE A 15 9.48 9.40 31.75
N ALA A 16 10.55 8.60 31.88
CA ALA A 16 11.43 8.28 30.75
C ALA A 16 10.69 7.54 29.64
N PHE A 17 9.83 6.59 29.99
CA PHE A 17 9.01 5.85 29.04
C PHE A 17 7.98 6.75 28.34
N LEU A 18 7.29 7.63 29.06
CA LEU A 18 6.37 8.61 28.48
C LEU A 18 7.10 9.58 27.53
N GLY A 19 8.29 10.04 27.90
CA GLY A 19 9.15 10.86 27.04
C GLY A 19 9.54 10.14 25.75
N LEU A 20 9.91 8.85 25.84
CA LEU A 20 10.20 8.00 24.68
C LEU A 20 8.99 7.86 23.75
N VAL A 21 7.81 7.57 24.30
CA VAL A 21 6.55 7.47 23.54
C VAL A 21 6.22 8.78 22.84
N TYR A 22 6.37 9.91 23.53
CA TYR A 22 6.15 11.24 22.95
C TYR A 22 7.10 11.52 21.78
N VAL A 23 8.41 11.31 21.96
CA VAL A 23 9.40 11.52 20.90
C VAL A 23 9.16 10.57 19.73
N TYR A 24 8.83 9.31 20.00
CA TYR A 24 8.49 8.33 18.96
C TYR A 24 7.29 8.79 18.13
N ASN A 25 6.18 9.16 18.78
CA ASN A 25 4.97 9.61 18.09
C ASN A 25 5.20 10.92 17.32
N TYR A 26 5.95 11.86 17.90
CA TYR A 26 6.30 13.12 17.23
C TYR A 26 7.14 12.86 15.98
N ARG A 27 8.14 11.98 16.07
CA ARG A 27 8.98 11.59 14.93
C ARG A 27 8.17 10.82 13.88
N LEU A 28 7.33 9.87 14.29
CA LEU A 28 6.48 9.08 13.40
C LEU A 28 5.54 9.98 12.59
N THR A 29 4.92 10.96 13.24
CA THR A 29 4.00 11.91 12.59
C THR A 29 4.73 12.83 11.60
N GLN A 30 5.96 13.25 11.93
CA GLN A 30 6.77 14.09 11.03
C GLN A 30 7.44 13.32 9.89
N SER A 31 7.69 12.01 10.05
CA SER A 31 8.38 11.18 9.04
C SER A 31 7.50 10.77 7.87
N ILE A 32 6.17 10.82 8.02
CA ILE A 32 5.25 10.53 6.91
C ILE A 32 5.06 11.83 6.11
N ARG A 33 6.08 12.19 5.32
CA ARG A 33 5.94 13.15 4.24
C ARG A 33 6.04 12.38 2.93
N PHE A 34 4.92 12.22 2.25
CA PHE A 34 4.91 11.68 0.91
C PHE A 34 5.29 12.80 -0.05
N ASP A 35 6.56 12.83 -0.48
CA ASP A 35 6.97 13.70 -1.59
C ASP A 35 6.51 13.02 -2.89
N ALA A 36 5.28 13.32 -3.28
CA ALA A 36 4.70 12.83 -4.52
C ALA A 36 5.19 13.70 -5.67
N HIS A 37 6.19 13.23 -6.40
CA HIS A 37 6.55 13.79 -7.70
C HIS A 37 5.92 12.91 -8.78
N PRO A 38 5.29 13.50 -9.81
CA PRO A 38 4.73 12.72 -10.90
C PRO A 38 5.84 11.93 -11.60
N VAL A 39 5.64 10.62 -11.75
CA VAL A 39 6.62 9.69 -12.35
C VAL A 39 6.96 10.10 -13.79
N THR A 40 6.02 10.74 -14.50
CA THR A 40 6.29 11.35 -15.82
C THR A 40 5.60 12.71 -15.95
N LYS A 41 6.12 13.58 -16.83
CA LYS A 41 5.51 14.88 -17.16
C LYS A 41 4.27 14.76 -18.06
N GLU A 42 4.11 13.62 -18.73
CA GLU A 42 2.98 13.31 -19.60
C GLU A 42 2.07 12.31 -18.89
N PHE A 43 1.18 12.79 -18.01
CA PHE A 43 0.33 11.89 -17.21
C PHE A 43 -1.17 12.14 -17.33
N ILE A 44 -1.66 12.46 -18.53
CA ILE A 44 -3.07 12.25 -18.87
C ILE A 44 -3.13 11.83 -20.34
N LYS A 45 -3.33 10.54 -20.62
CA LYS A 45 -3.86 10.13 -21.93
C LYS A 45 -5.20 10.86 -22.08
N SER A 46 -5.34 11.68 -23.11
CA SER A 46 -6.56 12.47 -23.31
C SER A 46 -7.78 11.55 -23.31
N ASN A 47 -8.80 11.89 -22.51
CA ASN A 47 -10.08 11.18 -22.50
C ASN A 47 -10.86 11.36 -23.82
N ALA A 48 -10.29 12.05 -24.83
CA ALA A 48 -10.90 12.21 -26.15
C ALA A 48 -11.23 10.86 -26.80
N SER A 49 -10.38 9.84 -26.65
CA SER A 49 -10.65 8.50 -27.20
C SER A 49 -11.85 7.80 -26.57
N LEU A 50 -12.30 8.24 -25.39
CA LEU A 50 -13.49 7.70 -24.74
C LEU A 50 -14.79 8.30 -25.29
N LYS A 51 -14.74 9.49 -25.92
CA LYS A 51 -15.93 10.15 -26.48
C LYS A 51 -16.50 9.42 -27.69
N ASP A 52 -15.63 8.72 -28.41
CA ASP A 52 -15.98 8.02 -29.65
C ASP A 52 -16.38 6.56 -29.40
N LYS A 53 -16.41 6.10 -28.14
CA LYS A 53 -16.82 4.74 -27.77
C LYS A 53 -18.31 4.67 -27.44
N ASP A 54 -18.99 3.68 -28.01
CA ASP A 54 -20.40 3.38 -27.71
C ASP A 54 -20.58 2.83 -26.28
N THR A 55 -19.56 2.20 -25.71
CA THR A 55 -19.57 1.64 -24.34
C THR A 55 -18.23 1.85 -23.68
N ILE A 56 -18.26 2.27 -22.41
CA ILE A 56 -17.09 2.49 -21.56
C ILE A 56 -17.07 1.40 -20.50
N ASN A 57 -16.03 0.58 -20.49
CA ASN A 57 -15.86 -0.48 -19.50
C ASN A 57 -15.03 0.03 -18.32
N ILE A 58 -15.60 -0.04 -17.11
CA ILE A 58 -14.96 0.47 -15.90
C ILE A 58 -14.64 -0.70 -14.95
N LEU A 59 -13.37 -0.86 -14.59
CA LEU A 59 -12.92 -1.79 -13.57
C LEU A 59 -12.80 -1.07 -12.22
N ILE A 60 -13.55 -1.53 -11.22
CA ILE A 60 -13.50 -0.98 -9.86
C ILE A 60 -12.96 -2.06 -8.91
N ILE A 61 -11.91 -1.71 -8.18
CA ILE A 61 -11.23 -2.63 -7.26
C ILE A 61 -11.41 -2.13 -5.82
N ASP A 62 -12.06 -2.96 -5.01
CA ASP A 62 -12.27 -2.66 -3.60
C ASP A 62 -10.96 -2.70 -2.80
N GLY A 63 -10.95 -1.94 -1.71
CA GLY A 63 -9.88 -1.99 -0.72
C GLY A 63 -9.96 -3.26 0.14
N GLY A 64 -8.82 -3.73 0.63
CA GLY A 64 -8.82 -4.95 1.46
C GLY A 64 -7.48 -5.32 2.08
N GLY A 65 -6.47 -4.45 2.01
CA GLY A 65 -5.11 -4.77 2.46
C GLY A 65 -4.57 -5.98 1.70
N ILE A 66 -4.03 -6.97 2.41
CA ILE A 66 -3.47 -8.17 1.78
C ILE A 66 -4.47 -8.94 0.92
N ARG A 67 -5.78 -8.83 1.23
CA ARG A 67 -6.86 -9.45 0.46
C ARG A 67 -7.03 -8.88 -0.94
N GLY A 68 -6.33 -7.80 -1.29
CA GLY A 68 -6.18 -7.33 -2.68
C GLY A 68 -5.63 -8.41 -3.64
N LEU A 69 -5.00 -9.46 -3.12
CA LEU A 69 -4.65 -10.65 -3.91
C LEU A 69 -5.88 -11.35 -4.51
N ILE A 70 -7.04 -11.31 -3.86
CA ILE A 70 -8.27 -11.95 -4.37
C ILE A 70 -8.71 -11.34 -5.71
N PRO A 71 -8.99 -10.02 -5.81
CA PRO A 71 -9.35 -9.43 -7.09
C PRO A 71 -8.22 -9.52 -8.13
N LEU A 72 -6.95 -9.49 -7.72
CA LEU A 72 -5.82 -9.72 -8.64
C LEU A 72 -5.87 -11.11 -9.29
N TYR A 73 -6.17 -12.16 -8.53
CA TYR A 73 -6.34 -13.50 -9.08
C TYR A 73 -7.57 -13.63 -9.98
N VAL A 74 -8.65 -12.91 -9.66
CA VAL A 74 -9.82 -12.84 -10.54
C VAL A 74 -9.45 -12.16 -11.87
N ILE A 75 -8.70 -11.06 -11.82
CA ILE A 75 -8.22 -10.34 -13.01
C ILE A 75 -7.30 -11.25 -13.85
N GLN A 76 -6.33 -11.92 -13.22
CA GLN A 76 -5.46 -12.88 -13.90
C GLN A 76 -6.29 -13.96 -14.61
N HIS A 77 -7.32 -14.50 -13.94
CA HIS A 77 -8.19 -15.49 -14.54
C HIS A 77 -9.00 -14.92 -15.72
N ILE A 78 -9.46 -13.67 -15.67
CA ILE A 78 -10.13 -13.01 -16.79
C ILE A 78 -9.17 -12.88 -17.98
N GLU A 79 -7.91 -12.50 -17.75
CA GLU A 79 -6.89 -12.41 -18.81
C GLU A 79 -6.64 -13.80 -19.43
N GLU A 80 -6.54 -14.86 -18.61
CA GLU A 80 -6.38 -16.24 -19.08
C GLU A 80 -7.57 -16.71 -19.94
N GLN A 81 -8.81 -16.41 -19.53
CA GLN A 81 -10.01 -16.83 -20.26
C GLN A 81 -10.20 -16.05 -21.56
N THR A 82 -9.83 -14.78 -21.60
CA THR A 82 -10.01 -13.91 -22.77
C THR A 82 -8.82 -13.93 -23.72
N GLY A 83 -7.64 -14.34 -23.24
CA GLY A 83 -6.38 -14.26 -23.96
C GLY A 83 -5.90 -12.81 -24.19
N LYS A 84 -6.49 -11.83 -23.49
CA LYS A 84 -6.20 -10.40 -23.63
C LYS A 84 -5.74 -9.82 -22.30
N PRO A 85 -4.80 -8.86 -22.31
CA PRO A 85 -4.41 -8.16 -21.10
C PRO A 85 -5.56 -7.24 -20.61
N ILE A 86 -5.61 -6.98 -19.31
CA ILE A 86 -6.73 -6.29 -18.68
C ILE A 86 -6.94 -4.84 -19.19
N ASP A 87 -5.87 -4.18 -19.62
CA ASP A 87 -5.84 -2.83 -20.20
C ASP A 87 -6.43 -2.76 -21.62
N GLU A 88 -6.59 -3.90 -22.30
CA GLU A 88 -7.39 -4.00 -23.53
C GLU A 88 -8.88 -4.25 -23.25
N LEU A 89 -9.22 -4.75 -22.06
CA LEU A 89 -10.59 -5.12 -21.70
C LEU A 89 -11.36 -3.96 -21.04
N PHE A 90 -10.66 -3.10 -20.31
CA PHE A 90 -11.24 -2.00 -19.55
C PHE A 90 -10.63 -0.65 -19.94
N ASP A 91 -11.48 0.37 -19.96
CA ASP A 91 -11.13 1.74 -20.36
C ASP A 91 -10.71 2.60 -19.18
N VAL A 92 -11.34 2.37 -18.03
CA VAL A 92 -11.16 3.15 -16.82
C VAL A 92 -10.96 2.22 -15.66
N PHE A 93 -9.95 2.51 -14.86
CA PHE A 93 -9.65 1.76 -13.65
C PHE A 93 -9.82 2.67 -12.45
N SER A 94 -10.47 2.15 -11.43
CA SER A 94 -10.70 2.85 -10.18
C SER A 94 -10.52 1.88 -9.01
N GLY A 95 -10.24 2.44 -7.84
CA GLY A 95 -10.20 1.65 -6.63
C GLY A 95 -9.99 2.50 -5.40
N VAL A 96 -10.17 1.88 -4.24
CA VAL A 96 -10.03 2.54 -2.94
C VAL A 96 -8.94 1.85 -2.12
N SER A 97 -8.10 2.66 -1.45
CA SER A 97 -7.01 2.15 -0.61
C SER A 97 -6.10 1.20 -1.42
N THR A 98 -5.96 -0.04 -0.98
CA THR A 98 -5.21 -1.08 -1.70
C THR A 98 -5.71 -1.30 -3.13
N GLY A 99 -7.01 -1.14 -3.40
CA GLY A 99 -7.56 -1.22 -4.74
C GLY A 99 -7.10 -0.07 -5.65
N ALA A 100 -6.83 1.11 -5.10
CA ALA A 100 -6.28 2.23 -5.88
C ALA A 100 -4.84 1.94 -6.33
N ILE A 101 -4.05 1.31 -5.46
CA ILE A 101 -2.67 0.87 -5.77
C ILE A 101 -2.71 -0.16 -6.91
N ILE A 102 -3.60 -1.15 -6.82
CA ILE A 102 -3.78 -2.16 -7.87
C ILE A 102 -4.24 -1.49 -9.18
N ALA A 103 -5.28 -0.66 -9.15
CA ALA A 103 -5.81 0.03 -10.32
C ALA A 103 -4.75 0.91 -11.02
N THR A 104 -3.88 1.55 -10.23
CA THR A 104 -2.76 2.35 -10.75
C THR A 104 -1.71 1.44 -11.36
N GLY A 105 -1.33 0.37 -10.67
CA GLY A 105 -0.37 -0.60 -11.17
C GLY A 105 -0.82 -1.29 -12.45
N LEU A 106 -2.12 -1.50 -12.66
CA LEU A 106 -2.61 -2.07 -13.91
C LEU A 106 -2.55 -1.08 -15.09
N ASN A 107 -2.40 0.22 -14.83
CA ASN A 107 -2.32 1.29 -15.85
C ASN A 107 -0.92 1.84 -16.12
N VAL A 108 0.08 1.48 -15.32
CA VAL A 108 1.45 1.97 -15.54
C VAL A 108 2.04 1.24 -16.75
N THR A 109 2.83 1.95 -17.55
CA THR A 109 3.48 1.38 -18.75
C THR A 109 4.53 0.35 -18.35
N GLN A 110 4.79 -0.63 -19.22
CA GLN A 110 5.75 -1.70 -18.92
C GLN A 110 7.17 -1.17 -18.66
N GLU A 111 7.61 -0.16 -19.42
CA GLU A 111 8.92 0.49 -19.22
C GLU A 111 9.08 1.07 -17.81
N SER A 112 8.05 1.73 -17.28
CA SER A 112 8.09 2.33 -15.94
C SER A 112 8.08 1.28 -14.82
N PHE A 113 7.62 0.05 -15.08
CA PHE A 113 7.64 -1.03 -14.09
C PHE A 113 8.98 -1.76 -14.01
N GLU A 114 9.66 -1.93 -15.14
CA GLU A 114 10.86 -2.76 -15.23
C GLU A 114 12.09 -2.08 -14.65
N ASP A 115 12.17 -0.75 -14.73
CA ASP A 115 13.27 0.03 -14.13
C ASP A 115 13.29 -0.04 -12.59
N ASP A 116 12.12 -0.14 -11.94
CA ASP A 116 12.01 -0.11 -10.47
C ASP A 116 12.05 -1.51 -9.82
N HIS A 117 11.77 -2.58 -10.57
CA HIS A 117 11.59 -3.93 -10.02
C HIS A 117 12.31 -5.03 -10.83
N PRO A 118 13.64 -5.21 -10.66
CA PRO A 118 14.38 -6.28 -11.34
C PRO A 118 13.83 -7.68 -10.94
N GLY A 119 13.64 -8.55 -11.94
CA GLY A 119 13.02 -9.88 -11.79
C GLY A 119 11.55 -9.98 -12.24
N THR A 120 10.90 -8.88 -12.63
CA THR A 120 9.57 -8.92 -13.29
C THR A 120 9.62 -8.97 -14.82
N GLU A 121 10.82 -8.93 -15.39
CA GLU A 121 11.14 -8.87 -16.83
C GLU A 121 10.60 -10.06 -17.66
N ASN A 122 10.34 -11.22 -17.04
CA ASN A 122 9.78 -12.39 -17.73
C ASN A 122 8.26 -12.58 -17.51
N LEU A 123 7.59 -11.66 -16.82
CA LEU A 123 6.16 -11.79 -16.51
C LEU A 123 5.32 -11.20 -17.64
N LYS A 124 4.36 -12.00 -18.11
CA LYS A 124 3.62 -11.74 -19.36
C LYS A 124 2.54 -10.68 -19.21
N SER A 125 1.92 -10.57 -18.05
CA SER A 125 0.80 -9.65 -17.79
C SER A 125 1.12 -8.67 -16.66
N GLN A 126 0.45 -7.51 -16.67
CA GLN A 126 0.56 -6.54 -15.57
C GLN A 126 0.01 -7.11 -14.26
N SER A 127 -1.04 -7.96 -14.34
CA SER A 127 -1.60 -8.61 -13.16
C SER A 127 -0.57 -9.52 -12.49
N ASP A 128 0.21 -10.30 -13.25
CA ASP A 128 1.28 -11.16 -12.74
C ASP A 128 2.36 -10.34 -11.99
N LYS A 129 2.76 -9.21 -12.57
CA LYS A 129 3.76 -8.31 -11.97
C LYS A 129 3.27 -7.81 -10.61
N ILE A 130 2.03 -7.32 -10.53
CA ILE A 130 1.45 -6.82 -9.28
C ILE A 130 1.26 -7.95 -8.26
N ILE A 131 0.81 -9.14 -8.68
CA ILE A 131 0.69 -10.31 -7.79
C ILE A 131 2.04 -10.63 -7.16
N ASN A 132 3.13 -10.59 -7.93
CA ASN A 132 4.47 -10.84 -7.42
C ASN A 132 4.95 -9.77 -6.45
N ILE A 133 4.68 -8.48 -6.73
CA ILE A 133 4.95 -7.39 -5.79
C ILE A 133 4.18 -7.62 -4.48
N TYR A 134 2.88 -7.94 -4.54
CA TYR A 134 2.10 -8.25 -3.35
C TYR A 134 2.69 -9.42 -2.56
N LYS A 135 3.08 -10.51 -3.23
CA LYS A 135 3.67 -11.67 -2.55
C LYS A 135 5.00 -11.35 -1.88
N LYS A 136 5.85 -10.57 -2.54
CA LYS A 136 7.19 -10.22 -2.07
C LYS A 136 7.14 -9.19 -0.93
N ASP A 137 6.34 -8.14 -1.12
CA ASP A 137 6.41 -6.94 -0.30
C ASP A 137 5.26 -6.83 0.71
N SER A 138 4.22 -7.66 0.63
CA SER A 138 3.09 -7.62 1.58
C SER A 138 3.51 -7.70 3.03
N ARG A 139 4.51 -8.52 3.37
CA ARG A 139 5.00 -8.58 4.75
C ARG A 139 5.64 -7.28 5.18
N TYR A 140 6.31 -6.56 4.30
CA TYR A 140 6.85 -5.25 4.61
C TYR A 140 5.75 -4.20 4.70
N VAL A 141 4.88 -4.12 3.68
CA VAL A 141 3.81 -3.12 3.56
C VAL A 141 2.75 -3.25 4.65
N PHE A 142 2.38 -4.49 5.02
CA PHE A 142 1.31 -4.78 5.97
C PHE A 142 1.80 -5.28 7.33
N SER A 143 3.12 -5.24 7.63
CA SER A 143 3.58 -5.55 9.00
C SER A 143 3.66 -4.30 9.86
N VAL A 144 3.27 -4.47 11.11
CA VAL A 144 3.48 -3.48 12.16
C VAL A 144 4.63 -3.98 13.03
N PRO A 145 5.73 -3.22 13.15
CA PRO A 145 6.84 -3.59 14.00
C PRO A 145 6.38 -3.83 15.45
N TRP A 146 6.95 -4.84 16.12
CA TRP A 146 6.56 -5.22 17.48
C TRP A 146 6.71 -4.07 18.49
N TYR A 147 7.74 -3.23 18.32
CA TYR A 147 7.98 -2.07 19.18
C TYR A 147 6.90 -1.00 19.02
N HIS A 148 6.30 -0.87 17.83
CA HIS A 148 5.19 0.06 17.62
C HIS A 148 3.98 -0.40 18.44
N LYS A 149 3.64 -1.69 18.42
CA LYS A 149 2.55 -2.24 19.25
C LYS A 149 2.78 -2.02 20.74
N LEU A 150 4.03 -2.12 21.21
CA LEU A 150 4.38 -1.84 22.60
C LEU A 150 4.25 -0.34 22.94
N LEU A 151 4.80 0.54 22.09
CA LEU A 151 4.82 1.99 22.32
C LEU A 151 3.43 2.63 22.17
N THR A 152 2.56 2.09 21.32
CA THR A 152 1.19 2.59 21.14
C THR A 152 0.18 1.91 22.06
N PHE A 153 0.63 0.95 22.88
CA PHE A 153 -0.23 0.02 23.63
C PHE A 153 -1.33 -0.55 22.74
N ASN A 154 -0.93 -1.15 21.61
CA ASN A 154 -1.84 -1.72 20.62
C ASN A 154 -2.91 -0.73 20.11
N GLY A 155 -2.58 0.56 20.03
CA GLY A 155 -3.46 1.61 19.51
C GLY A 155 -4.22 2.43 20.55
N PHE A 156 -4.04 2.20 21.86
CA PHE A 156 -4.75 2.95 22.90
C PHE A 156 -4.26 4.40 23.05
N ILE A 157 -2.98 4.66 22.78
CA ILE A 157 -2.33 5.97 23.09
C ILE A 157 -1.90 6.70 21.81
N SER A 158 -1.87 6.02 20.67
CA SER A 158 -1.39 6.52 19.39
C SER A 158 -2.01 5.68 18.27
N PRO A 159 -2.08 6.12 17.00
CA PRO A 159 -2.77 5.39 15.95
C PRO A 159 -2.31 3.93 15.89
N ALA A 160 -3.27 3.00 15.97
CA ALA A 160 -3.02 1.65 15.52
C ALA A 160 -2.70 1.76 14.02
N LEU A 161 -1.46 1.49 13.63
CA LEU A 161 -1.19 1.15 12.24
C LEU A 161 -2.02 -0.10 11.93
N ALA A 162 -3.19 0.09 11.32
CA ALA A 162 -4.13 -0.99 11.09
C ALA A 162 -3.52 -1.93 10.05
N VAL A 163 -3.16 -3.14 10.47
CA VAL A 163 -2.99 -4.24 9.53
C VAL A 163 -4.39 -4.59 9.08
N ILE A 164 -4.81 -4.09 7.91
CA ILE A 164 -5.99 -4.60 7.23
C ILE A 164 -5.60 -5.98 6.70
N ALA A 165 -5.83 -7.00 7.53
CA ALA A 165 -5.82 -8.42 7.16
C ALA A 165 -7.27 -8.91 7.06
#